data_AF-A0A4Q2UE22-F1
#
_entry.id   AF-A0A4Q2UE22-F1
#
_cell.length_a   1.000
_cell.length_b   1.000
_cell.length_c   1.000
_cell.angle_alpha   90.00
_cell.angle_beta   90.00
_cell.angle_gamma   90.00
#
_symmetry.space_group_name_H-M   'P 1'
#
loop_
_entity.id
_entity.type
_entity.pdbx_description
1 polymer ?
#
loop_
_entity_poly.entity_id
_entity_poly.type
_entity_poly.pdbx_seq_one_letter_code
_entity_poly.pdbx_strand_id
1 'polypeptide(L)' 'MENKKGVNVVFIIVAFTLGTTLLRHFNFQTLSFKMPVLDILFLITFIIAIYLIIKDYKKTTKE' A
#
# COMPACT_ATOMS: atom_id res chain seq x y z
N MET A 1 8.28 26.93 0.02
CA MET A 1 6.94 26.67 0.60
C MET A 1 6.57 25.22 0.30
N GLU A 2 6.37 24.44 1.37
CA GLU A 2 5.58 23.20 1.50
C GLU A 2 5.59 22.13 0.38
N ASN A 3 6.75 21.54 0.11
CA ASN A 3 6.87 20.34 -0.72
C ASN A 3 6.55 19.01 0.04
N LYS A 4 5.68 19.04 1.06
CA LYS A 4 5.35 17.84 1.87
C LYS A 4 4.32 16.90 1.20
N LYS A 5 3.65 17.33 0.12
CA LYS A 5 2.55 16.55 -0.52
C LYS A 5 2.99 15.50 -1.56
N GLY A 6 4.16 15.65 -2.18
CA GLY A 6 4.55 14.81 -3.33
C GLY A 6 4.77 13.32 -2.99
N VAL A 7 5.33 13.04 -1.81
CA VAL A 7 5.63 11.67 -1.38
C VAL A 7 4.34 10.87 -1.12
N ASN A 8 3.32 11.51 -0.56
CA ASN A 8 2.07 10.85 -0.21
C ASN A 8 1.27 10.42 -1.47
N VAL A 9 1.27 11.24 -2.52
CA VAL A 9 0.58 10.92 -3.79
C VAL A 9 1.16 9.67 -4.47
N VAL A 10 2.49 9.52 -4.49
CA VAL A 10 3.14 8.33 -5.06
C VAL A 10 2.75 7.09 -4.28
N PHE A 11 2.80 7.13 -2.94
CA PHE A 11 2.39 6.00 -2.11
C PHE A 11 0.90 5.65 -2.30
N ILE A 12 0.02 6.63 -2.48
CA ILE A 12 -1.41 6.39 -2.74
C ILE A 12 -1.60 5.65 -4.08
N ILE A 13 -0.90 6.06 -5.15
CA ILE A 13 -0.99 5.40 -6.46
C ILE A 13 -0.45 3.97 -6.37
N VAL A 14 0.70 3.78 -5.71
CA VAL A 14 1.28 2.45 -5.46
C VAL A 14 0.33 1.58 -4.66
N ALA A 15 -0.24 2.11 -3.57
CA ALA A 15 -1.21 1.39 -2.76
C ALA A 15 -2.42 0.98 -3.60
N PHE A 16 -3.00 1.89 -4.38
CA PHE A 16 -4.15 1.58 -5.23
C PHE A 16 -3.85 0.48 -6.26
N THR A 17 -2.67 0.53 -6.88
CA THR A 17 -2.23 -0.45 -7.89
C THR A 17 -1.95 -1.82 -7.27
N LEU A 18 -1.20 -1.86 -6.17
CA LEU A 18 -0.87 -3.10 -5.46
C LEU A 18 -2.13 -3.71 -4.84
N GLY A 19 -3.01 -2.91 -4.24
CA GLY A 19 -4.25 -3.38 -3.64
C GLY A 19 -5.17 -4.05 -4.67
N THR A 20 -5.36 -3.44 -5.84
CA THR A 20 -6.17 -4.06 -6.92
C THR A 20 -5.51 -5.32 -7.49
N THR A 21 -4.19 -5.37 -7.57
CA THR A 21 -3.43 -6.55 -8.02
C THR A 21 -3.54 -7.70 -7.01
N LEU A 22 -3.31 -7.42 -5.73
CA LEU A 22 -3.45 -8.39 -4.64
C LEU A 22 -4.85 -8.98 -4.58
N LEU A 23 -5.90 -8.15 -4.71
CA LEU A 23 -7.29 -8.63 -4.72
C LEU A 23 -7.60 -9.56 -5.90
N ARG A 24 -6.95 -9.36 -7.05
CA ARG A 24 -7.10 -10.25 -8.23
C ARG A 24 -6.30 -11.54 -8.11
N HIS A 25 -5.12 -11.49 -7.48
CA HIS A 25 -4.24 -12.65 -7.30
C HIS A 25 -4.57 -13.49 -6.07
N PHE A 26 -5.30 -12.91 -5.11
CA PHE A 26 -5.69 -13.60 -3.89
C PHE A 26 -6.88 -14.53 -4.16
N ASN A 27 -6.63 -15.83 -4.02
CA ASN A 27 -7.71 -16.80 -4.03
C ASN A 27 -8.34 -16.86 -2.63
N PHE A 28 -9.50 -16.22 -2.46
CA PHE A 28 -10.26 -16.22 -1.21
C PHE A 28 -10.75 -17.62 -0.80
N GLN A 29 -10.86 -18.58 -1.73
CA GLN A 29 -11.33 -19.93 -1.43
C GLN A 29 -10.24 -20.79 -0.79
N THR A 30 -8.99 -20.66 -1.24
CA THR A 30 -7.84 -21.44 -0.73
C THR A 30 -6.88 -20.61 0.12
N LEU A 31 -7.21 -19.33 0.37
CA LEU A 31 -6.37 -18.34 1.05
C LEU A 31 -4.93 -18.33 0.52
N SER A 32 -4.77 -18.63 -0.77
CA SER A 32 -3.49 -18.83 -1.41
C SER A 32 -3.33 -17.85 -2.57
N PHE A 33 -2.11 -17.38 -2.73
CA PHE A 33 -1.73 -16.51 -3.83
C PHE A 33 -1.22 -17.34 -5.00
N LYS A 34 -1.46 -16.86 -6.23
CA LYS A 34 -1.03 -17.54 -7.45
C LYS A 34 0.50 -17.64 -7.53
N MET A 35 1.21 -16.64 -7.02
CA MET A 35 2.66 -16.63 -6.83
C MET A 35 2.98 -16.28 -5.36
N PRO A 36 2.97 -17.25 -4.44
CA PRO A 36 2.93 -17.00 -3.00
C PRO A 36 4.05 -16.08 -2.52
N VAL A 37 5.27 -16.24 -3.00
CA VAL A 37 6.41 -15.40 -2.58
C VAL A 37 6.25 -13.95 -3.05
N LEU A 38 5.92 -13.75 -4.33
CA LEU A 38 5.83 -12.42 -4.93
C LEU A 38 4.62 -11.64 -4.40
N ASP A 39 3.49 -12.33 -4.25
CA ASP A 39 2.27 -11.72 -3.74
C ASP A 39 2.38 -11.41 -2.24
N ILE A 40 3.09 -12.22 -1.44
CA ILE A 40 3.42 -11.88 -0.04
C ILE A 40 4.31 -10.62 0.02
N LEU A 41 5.32 -10.50 -0.86
CA LEU A 41 6.14 -9.29 -0.96
C LEU A 41 5.28 -8.07 -1.27
N PHE A 42 4.38 -8.17 -2.24
CA PHE A 42 3.44 -7.09 -2.58
C PHE A 42 2.50 -6.75 -1.42
N LEU A 43 2.01 -7.74 -0.68
CA LEU A 43 1.19 -7.54 0.50
C LEU A 43 1.94 -6.74 1.58
N ILE A 44 3.18 -7.14 1.89
CA ILE A 44 4.02 -6.47 2.88
C ILE A 44 4.31 -5.04 2.43
N THR A 45 4.72 -4.84 1.18
CA THR A 45 4.97 -3.51 0.61
C THR A 45 3.71 -2.64 0.64
N PHE A 46 2.55 -3.21 0.34
CA PHE A 46 1.26 -2.51 0.40
C PHE A 46 0.91 -2.06 1.83
N ILE A 47 1.07 -2.93 2.82
CA ILE A 47 0.83 -2.60 4.24
C ILE A 47 1.78 -1.47 4.70
N ILE A 48 3.06 -1.56 4.35
CA ILE A 48 4.06 -0.52 4.69
C ILE A 48 3.71 0.81 4.03
N ALA A 49 3.32 0.80 2.75
CA ALA A 49 2.91 2.01 2.04
C ALA A 49 1.70 2.68 2.72
N ILE A 50 0.66 1.90 3.07
CA ILE A 50 -0.50 2.42 3.80
C ILE A 50 -0.11 2.95 5.18
N TYR A 51 0.76 2.25 5.91
CA TYR A 51 1.24 2.70 7.21
C TYR A 51 1.96 4.05 7.11
N LEU A 52 2.82 4.24 6.10
CA LEU A 52 3.52 5.50 5.87
C LEU A 52 2.54 6.63 5.50
N ILE A 53 1.55 6.37 4.65
CA ILE A 53 0.47 7.33 4.30
C ILE A 53 -0.27 7.79 5.55
N ILE A 54 -0.73 6.85 6.38
CA ILE A 54 -1.52 7.16 7.59
C ILE A 54 -0.68 7.89 8.62
N LYS A 55 0.57 7.46 8.81
CA LYS A 55 1.52 8.10 9.74
C LYS A 55 1.82 9.54 9.33
N ASP A 56 2.03 9.79 8.03
CA ASP A 56 2.27 11.13 7.50
C ASP A 56 1.03 12.01 7.63
N TYR A 57 -0.16 11.47 7.32
CA TYR A 57 -1.44 12.16 7.51
C TYR A 57 -1.65 12.56 8.98
N LYS A 58 -1.37 11.66 9.93
CA LYS A 58 -1.50 11.97 11.36
C LYS A 58 -0.47 12.99 11.86
N LYS A 59 0.70 13.09 11.21
CA LYS A 59 1.71 14.10 11.52
C LYS A 59 1.28 15.48 11.03
N THR A 60 0.72 15.57 9.82
CA THR A 60 0.24 16.86 9.27
C THR A 60 -1.02 17.39 9.96
N THR A 61 -1.83 16.55 10.63
CA THR A 61 -3.00 16.99 11.41
C THR A 61 -2.64 17.47 12.82
N LYS A 62 -1.40 17.25 13.27
CA LYS A 62 -0.92 17.68 14.60
C LYS A 62 -0.03 18.93 14.56
N GLU A 63 0.31 19.44 13.37
CA GLU A 63 0.89 20.77 13.15
C GLU A 63 -0.24 21.77 12.93
#